data_AF-A0A5B0PM21-F1
#
_entry.id   AF-A0A5B0PM21-F1
#
_cell.length_a   1.000
_cell.length_b   1.000
_cell.length_c   1.000
_cell.angle_alpha   90.00
_cell.angle_beta   90.00
_cell.angle_gamma   90.00
#
_symmetry.space_group_name_H-M   'P 1'
#
loop_
_entity.id
_entity.type
_entity.pdbx_description
1 polymer ?
#
loop_
_entity_poly.entity_id
_entity_poly.type
_entity_poly.pdbx_seq_one_letter_code
_entity_poly.pdbx_strand_id
1 'polypeptide(L)'
;MTTRSQAETLLPLTDPEAILKDGRRQKRLDKATSKQNDSDSQINIIDLPALPPSPTMSDTPETSSKAPDSSNIKTNPTLTLDDYLKGIMKLQHQSIDQANINRCTYMESLKFERELRQADADRIAKLEEAVLQMTIKKDPETSTTRVETGRIDLQRFRSSDGPIFSGPFQNVERFITWIRSVQIFFATKGVTHDNDKIQIIGGLIRETNTTAFYASGFESFLGKPWSEFRTGLIAFALPPNWRCGHYSCV
;
A
#
# COMPACT_ATOMS: atom_id res chain seq x y z
N MET A 1 -6.27 44.70 -4.99
CA MET A 1 -5.69 44.63 -3.63
C MET A 1 -6.32 43.48 -2.88
N THR A 2 -5.47 42.57 -2.36
CA THR A 2 -5.68 41.64 -1.21
C THR A 2 -6.69 40.49 -1.40
N THR A 3 -6.29 39.31 -1.89
CA THR A 3 -5.75 38.11 -1.18
C THR A 3 -6.61 37.54 -0.04
N ARG A 4 -7.09 36.30 -0.19
CA ARG A 4 -7.20 35.36 0.92
C ARG A 4 -6.98 33.92 0.44
N SER A 5 -6.04 33.29 1.13
CA SER A 5 -5.38 32.02 0.94
C SER A 5 -6.05 30.85 1.68
N GLN A 6 -5.60 29.64 1.30
CA GLN A 6 -5.57 28.38 2.08
C GLN A 6 -6.91 27.64 2.31
N ALA A 7 -6.99 26.30 2.29
CA ALA A 7 -5.97 25.26 2.15
C ALA A 7 -6.64 23.98 1.61
N GLU A 8 -5.87 23.22 0.85
CA GLU A 8 -6.12 21.82 0.53
C GLU A 8 -6.33 21.02 1.82
N THR A 9 -7.53 20.46 1.99
CA THR A 9 -7.77 19.46 3.05
C THR A 9 -7.52 18.08 2.42
N LEU A 10 -6.25 17.79 2.17
CA LEU A 10 -5.79 16.43 1.96
C LEU A 10 -5.72 15.78 3.34
N LEU A 11 -6.57 14.77 3.56
CA LEU A 11 -6.41 13.56 4.39
C LEU A 11 -7.82 13.10 4.83
N PRO A 12 -8.21 11.82 4.63
CA PRO A 12 -9.34 11.29 5.37
C PRO A 12 -8.96 11.32 6.86
N LEU A 13 -9.78 12.03 7.63
CA LEU A 13 -9.68 12.12 9.08
C LEU A 13 -9.99 10.73 9.66
N THR A 14 -8.99 9.85 9.71
CA THR A 14 -9.05 8.66 10.55
C THR A 14 -9.21 9.17 11.98
N ASP A 15 -10.39 8.92 12.54
CA ASP A 15 -10.72 9.20 13.93
C ASP A 15 -9.64 8.60 14.85
N PRO A 16 -8.88 9.41 15.61
CA PRO A 16 -7.80 8.91 16.46
C PRO A 16 -8.31 7.93 17.53
N GLU A 17 -9.60 7.96 17.88
CA GLU A 17 -10.23 6.98 18.76
C GLU A 17 -10.34 5.58 18.12
N ALA A 18 -10.54 5.50 16.80
CA ALA A 18 -10.66 4.23 16.08
C ALA A 18 -9.35 3.42 16.17
N ILE A 19 -8.20 4.09 16.07
CA ILE A 19 -6.87 3.48 16.18
C ILE A 19 -6.65 2.93 17.60
N LEU A 20 -7.06 3.68 18.63
CA LEU A 20 -6.99 3.23 20.02
C LEU A 20 -7.93 2.05 20.31
N LYS A 21 -9.09 2.02 19.67
CA LYS A 21 -10.07 0.93 19.79
C LYS A 21 -9.57 -0.35 19.14
N ASP A 22 -8.94 -0.25 17.97
CA ASP A 22 -8.33 -1.39 17.28
C ASP A 22 -7.13 -1.95 18.03
N GLY A 23 -6.28 -1.09 18.60
CA GLY A 23 -5.18 -1.53 19.47
C GLY A 23 -5.66 -2.28 20.71
N ARG A 24 -6.77 -1.85 21.33
CA ARG A 24 -7.40 -2.57 22.46
C ARG A 24 -8.04 -3.88 22.02
N ARG A 25 -8.58 -3.96 20.79
CA ARG A 25 -9.15 -5.18 20.22
C ARG A 25 -8.07 -6.24 19.97
N GLN A 26 -6.93 -5.84 19.41
CA GLN A 26 -5.80 -6.74 19.18
C GLN A 26 -5.20 -7.25 20.49
N LYS A 27 -5.00 -6.39 21.49
CA LYS A 27 -4.50 -6.79 22.82
C LYS A 27 -5.44 -7.75 23.56
N ARG A 28 -6.75 -7.72 23.28
CA ARG A 28 -7.72 -8.69 23.82
C ARG A 28 -7.62 -10.04 23.11
N LEU A 29 -7.38 -10.05 21.79
CA LEU A 29 -7.14 -11.27 21.03
C LEU A 29 -5.83 -11.93 21.47
N ASP A 30 -4.73 -11.18 21.57
CA ASP A 30 -3.43 -11.71 22.00
C ASP A 30 -3.46 -12.27 23.43
N LYS A 31 -4.25 -11.65 24.34
CA LYS A 31 -4.47 -12.18 25.70
C LYS A 31 -5.35 -13.43 25.73
N ALA A 32 -6.23 -13.62 24.74
CA ALA A 32 -7.01 -14.85 24.59
C ALA A 32 -6.15 -15.98 24.01
N THR A 33 -5.32 -15.68 23.02
CA THR A 33 -4.41 -16.66 22.38
C THR A 33 -3.25 -17.06 23.31
N SER A 34 -2.71 -16.12 24.11
CA SER A 34 -1.66 -16.42 25.09
C SER A 34 -2.16 -17.24 26.29
N LYS A 35 -3.46 -17.20 26.61
CA LYS A 35 -4.07 -18.10 27.61
C LYS A 35 -4.27 -19.53 27.11
N GLN A 36 -4.16 -19.74 25.80
CA GLN A 36 -4.33 -21.06 25.19
C GLN A 36 -2.99 -21.81 25.04
N ASN A 37 -1.86 -21.10 25.14
CA ASN A 37 -0.51 -21.67 25.00
C ASN A 37 0.28 -21.80 26.32
N ASP A 38 -0.33 -21.52 27.48
CA ASP A 38 0.33 -21.62 28.79
C ASP A 38 -0.49 -22.47 29.79
N SER A 39 -1.15 -23.50 29.29
CA SER A 39 -1.82 -24.51 30.13
C SER A 39 -1.72 -25.89 29.49
N ASP A 40 -0.49 -26.28 29.15
CA ASP A 40 -0.13 -27.68 29.01
C ASP A 40 0.54 -28.13 30.32
N SER A 41 -0.30 -28.37 31.33
CA SER A 41 0.03 -29.06 32.58
C SER A 41 -1.26 -29.49 33.28
N GLN A 42 -1.69 -30.71 32.94
CA GLN A 42 -2.32 -31.67 33.85
C GLN A 42 -3.75 -31.39 34.35
N ILE A 43 -4.73 -31.70 33.49
CA ILE A 43 -6.10 -31.98 33.92
C ILE A 43 -6.17 -33.46 34.30
N ASN A 44 -6.22 -33.73 35.61
CA ASN A 44 -6.45 -35.05 36.17
C ASN A 44 -7.93 -35.43 35.92
N ILE A 45 -8.21 -36.12 34.82
CA ILE A 45 -9.53 -36.69 34.51
C ILE A 45 -9.65 -37.99 35.29
N ILE A 46 -10.09 -37.90 36.54
CA ILE A 46 -10.67 -39.03 37.26
C ILE A 46 -11.97 -38.51 37.87
N ASP A 47 -13.05 -39.23 37.58
CA ASP A 47 -14.37 -39.18 38.22
C ASP A 47 -15.49 -38.37 37.53
N LEU A 48 -15.98 -38.91 36.42
CA LEU A 48 -17.40 -38.84 36.05
C LEU A 48 -17.88 -40.28 35.79
N PRO A 49 -19.02 -40.75 36.34
CA PRO A 49 -19.43 -42.13 36.18
C PRO A 49 -19.90 -42.39 34.75
N ALA A 50 -19.52 -43.55 34.22
CA ALA A 50 -19.86 -43.98 32.87
C ALA A 50 -21.37 -44.18 32.69
N LEU A 51 -21.89 -43.74 31.54
CA LEU A 51 -23.21 -44.11 31.05
C LEU A 51 -23.30 -45.64 30.90
N PRO A 52 -24.38 -46.31 31.35
CA PRO A 52 -24.54 -47.74 31.12
C PRO A 52 -24.81 -48.03 29.63
N PRO A 53 -24.20 -49.07 29.05
CA PRO A 53 -24.55 -49.51 27.71
C PRO A 53 -25.93 -50.18 27.69
N SER A 54 -26.72 -49.88 26.64
CA SER A 54 -27.99 -50.54 26.36
C SER A 54 -27.83 -52.06 26.26
N PRO A 55 -28.71 -52.88 26.87
CA PRO A 55 -28.62 -54.32 26.76
C PRO A 55 -29.28 -54.81 25.46
N THR A 56 -28.47 -55.30 24.53
CA THR A 56 -28.89 -56.29 23.53
C THR A 56 -28.53 -57.67 24.09
N MET A 57 -29.58 -58.42 24.44
CA MET A 57 -29.73 -59.88 24.57
C MET A 57 -28.45 -60.74 24.48
N SER A 58 -28.09 -61.44 25.57
CA SER A 58 -28.08 -62.91 25.62
C SER A 58 -27.54 -63.44 26.96
N ASP A 59 -28.45 -64.15 27.64
CA ASP A 59 -28.33 -65.37 28.44
C ASP A 59 -27.23 -65.60 29.52
N THR A 60 -27.80 -65.93 30.69
CA THR A 60 -27.44 -66.93 31.72
C THR A 60 -26.55 -66.57 32.93
N PRO A 61 -26.90 -67.07 34.15
CA PRO A 61 -26.54 -66.44 35.42
C PRO A 61 -25.69 -67.32 36.33
N GLU A 62 -24.76 -66.76 37.11
CA GLU A 62 -24.32 -67.40 38.36
C GLU A 62 -24.08 -66.39 39.51
N THR A 63 -25.00 -66.50 40.46
CA THR A 63 -24.96 -66.26 41.91
C THR A 63 -23.58 -66.46 42.58
N SER A 64 -23.17 -65.53 43.46
CA SER A 64 -22.92 -65.83 44.90
C SER A 64 -22.25 -64.68 45.68
N SER A 65 -23.05 -64.13 46.60
CA SER A 65 -22.76 -63.70 47.98
C SER A 65 -21.33 -63.32 48.45
N LYS A 66 -21.18 -62.10 49.01
CA LYS A 66 -21.12 -61.82 50.47
C LYS A 66 -20.59 -60.39 50.75
N ALA A 67 -21.34 -59.65 51.56
CA ALA A 67 -20.89 -58.47 52.32
C ALA A 67 -20.16 -58.93 53.62
N PRO A 68 -19.50 -58.09 54.47
CA PRO A 68 -20.04 -56.83 55.00
C PRO A 68 -19.06 -55.65 55.32
N ASP A 69 -19.69 -54.49 55.58
CA ASP A 69 -19.37 -53.37 56.50
C ASP A 69 -18.09 -52.53 56.41
N SER A 70 -18.24 -51.22 56.15
CA SER A 70 -18.46 -50.19 57.20
C SER A 70 -18.25 -48.74 56.72
N SER A 71 -19.28 -47.92 57.01
CA SER A 71 -19.25 -46.47 57.35
C SER A 71 -18.42 -45.46 56.53
N ASN A 72 -19.09 -44.72 55.63
CA ASN A 72 -19.08 -43.24 55.63
C ASN A 72 -20.12 -42.68 54.63
N ILE A 73 -21.38 -42.53 55.04
CA ILE A 73 -22.38 -41.83 54.22
C ILE A 73 -22.17 -40.33 54.42
N LYS A 74 -21.35 -39.72 53.56
CA LYS A 74 -21.54 -38.30 53.23
C LYS A 74 -22.78 -38.24 52.34
N THR A 75 -23.88 -37.72 52.88
CA THR A 75 -25.11 -37.48 52.13
C THR A 75 -24.84 -36.45 51.04
N ASN A 76 -24.53 -36.93 49.84
CA ASN A 76 -24.69 -36.14 48.62
C ASN A 76 -26.17 -35.71 48.58
N PRO A 77 -26.50 -34.42 48.38
CA PRO A 77 -27.90 -34.02 48.27
C PRO A 77 -28.46 -34.72 47.03
N THR A 78 -29.35 -35.68 47.24
CA THR A 78 -30.07 -36.35 46.16
C THR A 78 -30.90 -35.29 45.45
N LEU A 79 -30.39 -34.81 44.31
CA LEU A 79 -31.10 -33.91 43.40
C LEU A 79 -32.47 -34.53 43.14
N THR A 80 -33.53 -33.80 43.48
CA THR A 80 -34.89 -34.31 43.26
C THR A 80 -35.14 -34.45 41.75
N LEU A 81 -35.95 -35.42 41.33
CA LEU A 81 -36.24 -35.66 39.91
C LEU A 81 -36.80 -34.40 39.21
N ASP A 82 -37.54 -33.56 39.94
CA ASP A 82 -38.05 -32.28 39.46
C ASP A 82 -36.92 -31.30 39.12
N ASP A 83 -35.91 -31.21 39.99
CA ASP A 83 -34.74 -30.36 39.78
C ASP A 83 -33.91 -30.83 38.59
N TYR A 84 -33.80 -32.14 38.38
CA TYR A 84 -33.16 -32.71 37.20
C TYR A 84 -33.91 -32.37 35.90
N LEU A 85 -35.23 -32.61 35.85
CA LEU A 85 -36.06 -32.32 34.67
C LEU A 85 -36.04 -30.82 34.33
N LYS A 86 -36.15 -29.96 35.35
CA LYS A 86 -36.01 -28.50 35.23
C LYS A 86 -34.64 -28.11 34.68
N GLY A 87 -33.58 -28.79 35.10
CA GLY A 87 -32.23 -28.62 34.56
C GLY A 87 -32.14 -28.94 33.07
N ILE A 88 -32.71 -30.06 32.63
CA ILE A 88 -32.71 -30.48 31.22
C ILE A 88 -33.51 -29.51 30.35
N MET A 89 -34.70 -29.07 30.78
CA MET A 89 -35.49 -28.09 30.01
C MET A 89 -34.78 -26.74 29.88
N LYS A 90 -34.12 -26.27 30.95
CA LYS A 90 -33.29 -25.06 30.90
C LYS A 90 -32.12 -25.21 29.94
N LEU A 91 -31.44 -26.37 29.96
CA LEU A 91 -30.32 -26.64 29.07
C LEU A 91 -30.75 -26.69 27.60
N GLN A 92 -31.90 -27.33 27.31
CA GLN A 92 -32.48 -27.33 25.97
C GLN A 92 -32.83 -25.92 25.50
N HIS A 93 -33.47 -25.12 26.35
CA HIS A 93 -33.83 -23.74 26.01
C HIS A 93 -32.59 -22.89 25.72
N GLN A 94 -31.57 -22.97 26.58
CA GLN A 94 -30.29 -22.30 26.38
C GLN A 94 -29.57 -22.75 25.11
N SER A 95 -29.66 -24.04 24.76
CA SER A 95 -29.08 -24.58 23.53
C SER A 95 -29.75 -23.99 22.29
N ILE A 96 -31.09 -23.88 22.29
CA ILE A 96 -31.86 -23.27 21.20
C ILE A 96 -31.53 -21.79 21.06
N ASP A 97 -31.49 -21.05 22.17
CA ASP A 97 -31.15 -19.63 22.16
C ASP A 97 -29.74 -19.40 21.61
N GLN A 98 -28.78 -20.22 22.05
CA GLN A 98 -27.41 -20.13 21.55
C GLN A 98 -27.32 -20.45 20.05
N ALA A 99 -28.04 -21.46 19.56
CA ALA A 99 -28.09 -21.78 18.14
C ALA A 99 -28.70 -20.65 17.31
N ASN A 100 -29.75 -20.00 17.83
CA ASN A 100 -30.37 -18.84 17.18
C ASN A 100 -29.43 -17.64 17.12
N ILE A 101 -28.73 -17.34 18.23
CA ILE A 101 -27.72 -16.28 18.27
C ILE A 101 -26.62 -16.56 17.24
N ASN A 102 -26.08 -17.78 17.22
CA ASN A 102 -25.04 -18.17 16.27
C ASN A 102 -25.50 -18.03 14.81
N ARG A 103 -26.75 -18.39 14.52
CA ARG A 103 -27.31 -18.22 13.17
C ARG A 103 -27.48 -16.75 12.81
N CYS A 104 -27.96 -15.92 13.74
CA CYS A 104 -28.11 -14.48 13.52
C CYS A 104 -26.76 -13.80 13.29
N THR A 105 -25.75 -14.09 14.11
CA THR A 105 -24.42 -13.50 13.96
C THR A 105 -23.75 -13.89 12.65
N TYR A 106 -23.88 -15.15 12.23
CA TYR A 106 -23.37 -15.62 10.94
C TYR A 106 -24.05 -14.93 9.75
N MET A 107 -25.39 -14.78 9.80
CA MET A 107 -26.13 -14.08 8.76
C MET A 107 -25.76 -12.60 8.67
N GLU A 108 -25.53 -11.96 9.81
CA GLU A 108 -25.10 -10.57 9.88
C GLU A 108 -23.68 -10.39 9.32
N SER A 109 -22.75 -11.28 9.65
CA SER A 109 -21.39 -11.23 9.09
C SER A 109 -21.38 -11.41 7.57
N LEU A 110 -22.20 -12.32 7.03
CA LEU A 110 -22.33 -12.51 5.59
C LEU A 110 -22.92 -11.28 4.90
N LYS A 111 -23.89 -10.63 5.52
CA LYS A 111 -24.49 -9.40 4.98
C LYS A 111 -23.46 -8.28 4.94
N PHE A 112 -22.73 -8.08 6.03
CA PHE A 112 -21.68 -7.07 6.12
C PHE A 112 -20.58 -7.30 5.07
N GLU A 113 -20.11 -8.54 4.92
CA GLU A 113 -19.08 -8.88 3.92
C GLU A 113 -19.57 -8.63 2.49
N ARG A 114 -20.84 -8.95 2.19
CA ARG A 114 -21.42 -8.66 0.87
C ARG A 114 -21.51 -7.16 0.60
N GLU A 115 -21.96 -6.39 1.59
CA GLU A 115 -22.08 -4.93 1.47
C GLU A 115 -20.72 -4.27 1.29
N LEU A 116 -19.69 -4.72 2.02
CA LEU A 116 -18.32 -4.28 1.83
C LEU A 116 -17.81 -4.59 0.42
N ARG A 117 -17.99 -5.84 -0.05
CA ARG A 117 -17.60 -6.21 -1.42
C ARG A 117 -18.35 -5.42 -2.48
N GLN A 118 -19.62 -5.11 -2.26
CA GLN A 118 -20.40 -4.29 -3.18
C GLN A 118 -19.88 -2.85 -3.21
N ALA A 119 -19.62 -2.24 -2.06
CA ALA A 119 -19.08 -0.90 -1.98
C ALA A 119 -17.70 -0.79 -2.66
N ASP A 120 -16.84 -1.79 -2.47
CA ASP A 120 -15.55 -1.86 -3.15
C ASP A 120 -15.72 -2.03 -4.67
N ALA A 121 -16.60 -2.92 -5.12
CA ALA A 121 -16.90 -3.11 -6.53
C ALA A 121 -17.43 -1.81 -7.18
N ASP A 122 -18.34 -1.11 -6.51
CA ASP A 122 -18.90 0.16 -6.98
C ASP A 122 -17.82 1.26 -7.06
N ARG A 123 -16.90 1.30 -6.07
CA ARG A 123 -15.76 2.22 -6.09
C ARG A 123 -14.83 1.94 -7.26
N ILE A 124 -14.54 0.66 -7.52
CA ILE A 124 -13.70 0.23 -8.65
C ILE A 124 -14.39 0.60 -9.96
N ALA A 125 -15.68 0.29 -10.13
CA ALA A 125 -16.43 0.62 -11.34
C ALA A 125 -16.42 2.13 -11.65
N LYS A 126 -16.55 2.99 -10.62
CA LYS A 126 -16.43 4.45 -10.79
C LYS A 126 -15.02 4.88 -11.21
N LEU A 127 -13.98 4.23 -10.68
CA LEU A 127 -12.60 4.51 -11.08
C LEU A 127 -12.34 4.06 -12.52
N GLU A 128 -12.85 2.88 -12.90
CA GLU A 128 -12.78 2.37 -14.27
C GLU A 128 -13.50 3.32 -15.25
N GLU A 129 -14.71 3.79 -14.90
CA GLU A 129 -15.43 4.78 -15.70
C GLU A 129 -14.65 6.09 -15.81
N ALA A 130 -14.10 6.61 -14.71
CA ALA A 130 -13.29 7.83 -14.73
C ALA A 130 -12.04 7.69 -15.62
N VAL A 131 -11.36 6.54 -15.59
CA VAL A 131 -10.22 6.24 -16.46
C VAL A 131 -10.64 6.16 -17.92
N LEU A 132 -11.77 5.51 -18.22
CA LEU A 132 -12.33 5.45 -19.57
C LEU A 132 -12.69 6.85 -20.08
N GLN A 133 -13.34 7.68 -19.26
CA GLN A 133 -13.64 9.07 -19.62
C GLN A 133 -12.37 9.91 -19.82
N MET A 134 -11.33 9.75 -18.99
CA MET A 134 -10.04 10.42 -19.19
C MET A 134 -9.33 9.96 -20.47
N THR A 135 -9.49 8.69 -20.84
CA THR A 135 -8.88 8.12 -22.04
C THR A 135 -9.62 8.55 -23.31
N ILE A 136 -10.96 8.63 -23.26
CA ILE A 136 -11.83 9.06 -24.37
C ILE A 136 -11.79 10.59 -24.55
N LYS A 137 -11.71 11.38 -23.46
CA LYS A 137 -11.56 12.84 -23.49
C LYS A 137 -10.16 13.29 -23.94
N LYS A 138 -9.28 12.35 -24.30
CA LYS A 138 -8.01 12.65 -24.97
C LYS A 138 -8.24 12.80 -26.49
N ASP A 139 -9.17 13.67 -26.87
CA ASP A 139 -9.20 14.31 -28.19
C ASP A 139 -8.89 15.80 -27.95
N PRO A 140 -7.95 16.41 -28.69
CA PRO A 140 -7.22 17.59 -28.26
C PRO A 140 -8.00 18.87 -28.57
N GLU A 141 -9.15 19.08 -27.94
CA GLU A 141 -9.85 20.34 -28.08
C GLU A 141 -9.73 21.16 -26.79
N THR A 142 -8.88 22.19 -26.92
CA THR A 142 -8.74 23.40 -26.10
C THR A 142 -7.80 23.38 -24.89
N SER A 143 -6.50 23.48 -25.18
CA SER A 143 -5.74 24.64 -24.72
C SER A 143 -4.55 24.92 -25.65
N THR A 144 -4.70 25.98 -26.44
CA THR A 144 -3.64 26.93 -26.89
C THR A 144 -2.22 26.48 -26.55
N THR A 145 -1.49 25.86 -27.45
CA THR A 145 -0.84 26.53 -28.58
C THR A 145 -0.52 25.40 -29.53
N ARG A 146 -0.74 25.60 -30.83
CA ARG A 146 -0.13 24.80 -31.89
C ARG A 146 1.32 24.53 -31.49
N VAL A 147 1.59 23.35 -30.93
CA VAL A 147 2.93 22.87 -30.64
C VAL A 147 3.56 22.83 -32.02
N GLU A 148 4.39 23.82 -32.34
CA GLU A 148 5.07 23.89 -33.62
C GLU A 148 5.65 22.51 -33.93
N THR A 149 5.45 22.04 -35.16
CA THR A 149 5.85 20.72 -35.62
C THR A 149 7.26 20.38 -35.10
N GLY A 150 7.36 19.45 -34.16
CA GLY A 150 8.63 19.00 -33.57
C GLY A 150 8.94 19.47 -32.14
N ARG A 151 8.08 20.27 -31.50
CA ARG A 151 8.22 20.60 -30.07
C ARG A 151 7.76 19.46 -29.17
N ILE A 152 8.53 19.17 -28.12
CA ILE A 152 8.21 18.16 -27.11
C ILE A 152 7.51 18.78 -25.90
N ASP A 153 6.61 18.03 -25.27
CA ASP A 153 6.02 18.43 -23.99
C ASP A 153 7.07 18.27 -22.87
N LEU A 154 7.71 19.37 -22.50
CA LEU A 154 8.74 19.43 -21.46
C LEU A 154 8.20 19.05 -20.07
N GLN A 155 6.91 19.19 -19.83
CA GLN A 155 6.29 18.79 -18.56
C GLN A 155 6.21 17.27 -18.43
N ARG A 156 6.04 16.56 -19.56
CA ARG A 156 6.04 15.08 -19.63
C ARG A 156 7.41 14.50 -19.91
N PHE A 157 8.34 15.29 -20.41
CA PHE A 157 9.70 14.86 -20.71
C PHE A 157 10.44 14.51 -19.41
N ARG A 158 10.77 13.23 -19.24
CA ARG A 158 11.54 12.77 -18.07
C ARG A 158 13.02 13.08 -18.24
N SER A 159 13.41 14.30 -17.88
CA SER A 159 14.81 14.73 -17.86
C SER A 159 15.67 13.96 -16.83
N SER A 160 15.04 13.25 -15.90
CA SER A 160 15.69 12.46 -14.85
C SER A 160 16.61 11.36 -15.37
N ASP A 161 16.33 10.86 -16.58
CA ASP A 161 17.08 9.75 -17.19
C ASP A 161 18.23 10.26 -18.07
N GLY A 162 18.43 11.58 -18.14
CA GLY A 162 19.47 12.20 -18.94
C GLY A 162 20.84 12.15 -18.28
N PRO A 163 21.92 12.25 -19.07
CA PRO A 163 23.28 12.31 -18.53
C PRO A 163 23.47 13.61 -17.76
N ILE A 164 23.79 13.50 -16.47
CA ILE A 164 23.98 14.64 -15.58
C ILE A 164 25.45 15.07 -15.59
N PHE A 165 25.71 16.36 -15.80
CA PHE A 165 27.03 16.93 -15.59
C PHE A 165 27.23 17.25 -14.13
N SER A 166 28.01 16.38 -13.47
CA SER A 166 28.52 16.60 -12.13
C SER A 166 30.05 16.46 -12.15
N GLY A 167 30.74 17.45 -11.63
CA GLY A 167 32.20 17.45 -11.62
C GLY A 167 32.77 18.84 -11.39
N PRO A 168 34.09 18.93 -11.21
CA PRO A 168 34.76 20.22 -11.11
C PRO A 168 34.64 20.99 -12.43
N PHE A 169 34.51 22.31 -12.31
CA PHE A 169 34.55 23.22 -13.45
C PHE A 169 35.83 23.02 -14.26
N GLN A 170 35.74 23.15 -15.59
CA GLN A 170 36.87 23.02 -16.51
C GLN A 170 37.56 21.65 -16.58
N ASN A 171 36.92 20.59 -16.06
CA ASN A 171 37.34 19.22 -16.37
C ASN A 171 36.97 18.85 -17.81
N VAL A 172 37.96 18.91 -18.71
CA VAL A 172 37.80 18.73 -20.15
C VAL A 172 37.16 17.39 -20.50
N GLU A 173 37.72 16.28 -20.00
CA GLU A 173 37.26 14.93 -20.35
C GLU A 173 35.82 14.70 -19.91
N ARG A 174 35.48 15.09 -18.67
CA ARG A 174 34.12 14.93 -18.15
C ARG A 174 33.12 15.77 -18.92
N PHE A 175 33.46 17.03 -19.22
CA PHE A 175 32.57 17.94 -19.94
C PHE A 175 32.34 17.47 -21.39
N ILE A 176 33.41 17.08 -22.09
CA ILE A 176 33.31 16.57 -23.47
C ILE A 176 32.54 15.24 -23.52
N THR A 177 32.79 14.35 -22.56
CA THR A 177 32.04 13.08 -22.47
C THR A 177 30.56 13.36 -22.22
N TRP A 178 30.25 14.24 -21.27
CA TRP A 178 28.88 14.63 -20.97
C TRP A 178 28.16 15.25 -22.17
N ILE A 179 28.76 16.23 -22.87
CA ILE A 179 28.07 16.89 -23.98
C ILE A 179 27.81 15.90 -25.14
N ARG A 180 28.70 14.93 -25.36
CA ARG A 180 28.49 13.83 -26.32
C ARG A 180 27.32 12.94 -25.88
N SER A 181 27.25 12.57 -24.60
CA SER A 181 26.13 11.81 -24.05
C SER A 181 24.80 12.56 -24.19
N VAL A 182 24.79 13.88 -23.97
CA VAL A 182 23.58 14.71 -24.16
C VAL A 182 23.11 14.70 -25.62
N GLN A 183 24.02 14.75 -26.59
CA GLN A 183 23.66 14.64 -28.00
C GLN A 183 23.02 13.30 -28.34
N ILE A 184 23.58 12.19 -27.83
CA ILE A 184 23.01 10.85 -27.98
C ILE A 184 21.63 10.80 -27.31
N PHE A 185 21.49 11.38 -26.13
CA PHE A 185 20.23 11.45 -25.40
C PHE A 185 19.15 12.19 -26.20
N PHE A 186 19.47 13.33 -26.81
CA PHE A 186 18.51 14.03 -27.68
C PHE A 186 18.13 13.21 -28.92
N ALA A 187 19.09 12.56 -29.58
CA ALA A 187 18.82 11.71 -30.73
C ALA A 187 17.89 10.53 -30.37
N THR A 188 18.18 9.86 -29.25
CA THR A 188 17.41 8.69 -28.78
C THR A 188 16.01 9.05 -28.25
N LYS A 189 15.84 10.25 -27.71
CA LYS A 189 14.53 10.76 -27.23
C LYS A 189 13.76 11.55 -28.29
N GLY A 190 14.30 11.71 -29.50
CA GLY A 190 13.65 12.45 -30.58
C GLY A 190 13.51 13.95 -30.33
N VAL A 191 14.41 14.56 -29.54
CA VAL A 191 14.38 16.00 -29.27
C VAL A 191 14.99 16.74 -30.45
N THR A 192 14.14 17.27 -31.33
CA THR A 192 14.57 17.92 -32.58
C THR A 192 14.62 19.44 -32.46
N HIS A 193 13.69 20.05 -31.74
CA HIS A 193 13.57 21.49 -31.60
C HIS A 193 14.68 22.09 -30.71
N ASP A 194 15.31 23.17 -31.17
CA ASP A 194 16.52 23.71 -30.53
C ASP A 194 16.25 24.36 -29.17
N ASN A 195 15.14 25.09 -29.02
CA ASN A 195 14.76 25.64 -27.71
C ASN A 195 14.54 24.53 -26.68
N ASP A 196 14.01 23.38 -27.10
CA ASP A 196 13.71 22.27 -26.21
C ASP A 196 15.02 21.61 -25.75
N LYS A 197 16.00 21.47 -26.66
CA LYS A 197 17.36 21.03 -26.30
C LYS A 197 18.01 21.97 -25.29
N ILE A 198 17.89 23.29 -25.49
CA ILE A 198 18.43 24.32 -24.58
C ILE A 198 17.75 24.25 -23.21
N GLN A 199 16.43 24.08 -23.16
CA GLN A 199 15.71 23.97 -21.89
C GLN A 199 16.05 22.68 -21.14
N ILE A 200 16.14 21.54 -21.85
CA ILE A 200 16.48 20.26 -21.23
C ILE A 200 17.90 20.27 -20.66
N ILE A 201 18.89 20.78 -21.41
CA ILE A 201 20.29 20.76 -20.93
C ILE A 201 20.46 21.57 -19.64
N GLY A 202 19.68 22.64 -19.43
CA GLY A 202 19.65 23.38 -18.17
C GLY A 202 19.34 22.49 -16.97
N GLY A 203 18.45 21.51 -17.14
CA GLY A 203 18.13 20.50 -16.12
C GLY A 203 19.17 19.39 -15.96
N LEU A 204 20.15 19.29 -16.88
CA LEU A 204 21.21 18.28 -16.87
C LEU A 204 22.53 18.80 -16.29
N ILE A 205 22.62 20.08 -15.93
CA ILE A 205 23.82 20.69 -15.36
C ILE A 205 23.68 20.81 -13.84
N ARG A 206 24.58 20.19 -13.08
CA ARG A 206 24.68 20.36 -11.62
C ARG A 206 25.92 21.12 -11.18
N GLU A 207 26.86 21.36 -12.08
CA GLU A 207 28.09 22.11 -11.79
C GLU A 207 27.79 23.61 -11.68
N THR A 208 28.23 24.22 -10.57
CA THR A 208 27.85 25.58 -10.14
C THR A 208 28.15 26.67 -11.17
N ASN A 209 29.35 26.71 -11.74
CA ASN A 209 29.76 27.79 -12.64
C ASN A 209 29.03 27.71 -13.98
N THR A 210 28.86 26.51 -14.51
CA THR A 210 28.13 26.24 -15.75
C THR A 210 26.63 26.51 -15.55
N THR A 211 26.06 26.17 -14.38
CA THR A 211 24.70 26.55 -14.02
C THR A 211 24.53 28.07 -13.96
N ALA A 212 25.47 28.79 -13.35
CA ALA A 212 25.43 30.26 -13.28
C ALA A 212 25.52 30.92 -14.67
N PHE A 213 26.38 30.41 -15.55
CA PHE A 213 26.43 30.82 -16.95
C PHE A 213 25.10 30.57 -17.67
N TYR A 214 24.51 29.39 -17.49
CA TYR A 214 23.24 29.05 -18.10
C TYR A 214 22.11 29.97 -17.60
N ALA A 215 22.00 30.16 -16.29
CA ALA A 215 20.94 30.97 -15.67
C ALA A 215 21.03 32.45 -16.04
N SER A 216 22.25 33.00 -16.09
CA SER A 216 22.46 34.41 -16.45
C SER A 216 22.16 34.71 -17.92
N GLY A 217 22.34 33.73 -18.81
CA GLY A 217 22.12 33.88 -20.25
C GLY A 217 20.82 33.26 -20.78
N PHE A 218 19.99 32.64 -19.94
CA PHE A 218 18.89 31.77 -20.38
C PHE A 218 17.98 32.40 -21.44
N GLU A 219 17.43 33.58 -21.15
CA GLU A 219 16.55 34.31 -22.09
C GLU A 219 17.25 34.66 -23.40
N SER A 220 18.57 34.89 -23.37
CA SER A 220 19.36 35.20 -24.56
C SER A 220 19.70 33.98 -25.42
N PHE A 221 19.56 32.78 -24.86
CA PHE A 221 19.79 31.52 -25.56
C PHE A 221 18.53 31.03 -26.29
N LEU A 222 17.34 31.38 -25.80
CA LEU A 222 16.09 31.02 -26.45
C LEU A 222 15.97 31.71 -27.83
N GLY A 223 15.58 30.94 -28.84
CA GLY A 223 15.48 31.39 -30.23
C GLY A 223 16.78 31.26 -31.03
N LYS A 224 17.90 30.92 -30.39
CA LYS A 224 19.16 30.61 -31.09
C LYS A 224 19.23 29.14 -31.49
N PRO A 225 19.93 28.81 -32.58
CA PRO A 225 20.16 27.42 -32.94
C PRO A 225 20.98 26.72 -31.86
N TRP A 226 20.71 25.43 -31.66
CA TRP A 226 21.38 24.59 -30.66
C TRP A 226 22.91 24.61 -30.82
N SER A 227 23.39 24.67 -32.06
CA SER A 227 24.83 24.71 -32.38
C SER A 227 25.54 25.95 -31.83
N GLU A 228 24.88 27.11 -31.85
CA GLU A 228 25.43 28.36 -31.34
C GLU A 228 25.51 28.31 -29.80
N PHE A 229 24.42 27.91 -29.15
CA PHE A 229 24.41 27.70 -27.69
C PHE A 229 25.48 26.70 -27.26
N ARG A 230 25.57 25.55 -27.95
CA ARG A 230 26.57 24.51 -27.66
C ARG A 230 27.99 25.06 -27.78
N THR A 231 28.28 25.84 -28.81
CA THR A 231 29.59 26.47 -28.99
C THR A 231 29.91 27.42 -27.84
N GLY A 232 28.95 28.25 -27.42
CA GLY A 232 29.09 29.14 -26.27
C GLY A 232 29.31 28.38 -24.96
N LEU A 233 28.59 27.28 -24.75
CA LEU A 233 28.73 26.42 -23.58
C LEU A 233 30.10 25.73 -23.54
N ILE A 234 30.56 25.18 -24.68
CA ILE A 234 31.90 24.58 -24.80
C ILE A 234 32.98 25.63 -24.56
N ALA A 235 32.84 26.81 -25.16
CA ALA A 235 33.74 27.91 -24.94
C ALA A 235 33.79 28.21 -23.46
N PHE A 236 32.67 28.47 -22.77
CA PHE A 236 32.67 28.80 -21.35
C PHE A 236 33.27 27.71 -20.45
N ALA A 237 32.85 26.45 -20.64
CA ALA A 237 33.15 25.36 -19.72
C ALA A 237 34.54 24.75 -19.89
N LEU A 238 35.24 24.99 -21.01
CA LEU A 238 36.60 24.50 -21.22
C LEU A 238 37.68 25.54 -20.87
N PRO A 239 38.86 25.10 -20.41
CA PRO A 239 40.02 25.98 -20.24
C PRO A 239 40.41 26.67 -21.57
N PRO A 240 40.95 27.91 -21.54
CA PRO A 240 41.27 28.69 -22.74
C PRO A 240 42.19 27.99 -23.76
N ASN A 241 43.16 27.20 -23.30
CA ASN A 241 44.09 26.45 -24.14
C ASN A 241 43.43 25.31 -24.94
N TRP A 242 42.21 24.91 -24.58
CA TRP A 242 41.42 23.92 -25.33
C TRP A 242 40.44 24.56 -26.31
N ARG A 243 40.21 25.88 -26.20
CA ARG A 243 39.28 26.62 -27.07
C ARG A 243 39.85 26.89 -28.46
N CYS A 244 41.19 26.91 -28.61
CA CYS A 244 41.88 27.27 -29.85
C CYS A 244 42.34 26.07 -30.72
N GLY A 245 42.01 24.83 -30.36
CA GLY A 245 42.54 23.63 -31.01
C GLY A 245 41.61 22.89 -31.98
N HIS A 246 40.43 23.41 -32.31
CA HIS A 246 39.39 22.66 -33.03
C HIS A 246 38.62 23.50 -34.06
N TYR A 247 39.35 24.15 -34.98
CA TYR A 247 38.81 24.26 -36.33
C TYR A 247 39.19 22.96 -37.05
N SER A 248 38.19 22.18 -37.45
CA SER A 248 38.27 20.83 -38.05
C SER A 248 38.11 19.67 -37.06
N CYS A 249 37.14 18.81 -37.37
CA CYS A 249 36.74 17.55 -36.72
C CYS A 249 35.76 17.64 -35.52
N VAL A 250 34.50 18.02 -35.78
CA VAL A 250 33.32 17.15 -35.63
C VAL A 250 32.27 17.60 -36.66
#